data_AF-A0A385AF24-F1
#
_entry.id   AF-A0A385AF24-F1
#
_cell.length_a   1.000
_cell.length_b   1.000
_cell.length_c   1.000
_cell.angle_alpha   90.00
_cell.angle_beta   90.00
_cell.angle_gamma   90.00
#
_symmetry.space_group_name_H-M   'P 1'
#
loop_
_entity.id
_entity.type
_entity.pdbx_description
1 polymer ?
#
loop_
_entity_poly.entity_id
_entity_poly.type
_entity_poly.pdbx_seq_one_letter_code
_entity_poly.pdbx_strand_id
1 'polypeptide(L)'
;MKNNYIDKRKALVNWINGRRYLLEQVFPVAGDEFEDINKPKLFNELSADEQAVLVNWVLTTLKPIKTFSSNRSSYEIKHIFERTPLGFYVLNGAMKGAMLIAGYQIRNEKEINWTFNISERSISRAYQLG
;
A
#
# COMPACT_ATOMS: atom_id res chain seq x y z
N MET A 1 10.91 2.08 28.80
CA MET A 1 9.86 1.69 27.83
C MET A 1 9.87 2.48 26.51
N LYS A 2 10.35 3.75 26.46
CA LYS A 2 10.40 4.55 25.21
C LYS A 2 11.33 4.02 24.11
N ASN A 3 12.43 3.33 24.45
CA ASN A 3 13.39 2.82 23.46
C ASN A 3 12.79 1.81 22.47
N ASN A 4 11.93 0.89 22.95
CA ASN A 4 11.40 -0.20 22.12
C ASN A 4 10.54 0.31 20.94
N TYR A 5 9.77 1.38 21.12
CA TYR A 5 8.94 1.92 20.03
C TYR A 5 9.77 2.61 18.96
N ILE A 6 10.77 3.40 19.38
CA ILE A 6 11.71 4.07 18.47
C ILE A 6 12.50 3.02 17.68
N ASP A 7 12.93 1.94 18.33
CA ASP A 7 13.70 0.87 17.69
C ASP A 7 12.84 0.10 16.67
N LYS A 8 11.59 -0.23 17.00
CA LYS A 8 10.64 -0.85 16.06
C LYS A 8 10.34 0.03 14.85
N ARG A 9 10.16 1.33 15.05
CA ARG A 9 9.94 2.27 13.95
C ARG A 9 11.17 2.36 13.04
N LYS A 10 12.37 2.50 13.61
CA LYS A 10 13.62 2.49 12.83
C LYS A 10 13.80 1.19 12.06
N ALA A 11 13.49 0.05 12.67
CA ALA A 11 13.52 -1.25 12.01
C ALA A 11 12.55 -1.32 10.82
N LEU A 12 11.32 -0.82 10.97
CA LEU A 12 10.35 -0.78 9.88
C LEU A 12 10.80 0.15 8.75
N VAL A 13 11.30 1.34 9.05
CA VAL A 13 11.83 2.26 8.03
C VAL A 13 13.00 1.63 7.28
N ASN A 14 13.93 0.97 7.98
CA ASN A 14 15.04 0.26 7.33
C ASN A 14 14.54 -0.90 6.46
N TRP A 15 13.53 -1.65 6.92
CA TRP A 15 12.91 -2.72 6.16
C TRP A 15 12.22 -2.21 4.88
N ILE A 16 11.52 -1.07 4.96
CA ILE A 16 10.94 -0.38 3.80
C ILE A 16 12.05 0.02 2.82
N ASN A 17 13.12 0.65 3.31
CA ASN A 17 14.25 1.10 2.49
C ASN A 17 14.90 -0.06 1.74
N GLY A 18 15.09 -1.21 2.38
CA GLY A 18 15.64 -2.41 1.75
C GLY A 18 14.77 -3.01 0.65
N ARG A 19 13.52 -2.54 0.49
CA ARG A 19 12.53 -3.04 -0.48
C ARG A 19 12.15 -1.98 -1.53
N ARG A 20 12.76 -0.79 -1.49
CA ARG A 20 12.49 0.30 -2.45
C ARG A 20 12.73 -0.08 -3.90
N TYR A 21 13.64 -1.02 -4.16
CA TYR A 21 13.90 -1.54 -5.51
C TYR A 21 12.65 -2.12 -6.19
N LEU A 22 11.61 -2.50 -5.43
CA LEU A 22 10.33 -2.98 -5.96
C LEU A 22 9.52 -1.86 -6.65
N LEU A 23 9.80 -0.59 -6.34
CA LEU A 23 9.11 0.57 -6.90
C LEU A 23 9.76 1.10 -8.18
N GLU A 24 11.01 0.72 -8.44
CA GLU A 24 11.79 1.11 -9.62
C GLU A 24 11.45 0.26 -10.86
N GLN A 25 10.60 -0.74 -10.71
CA GLN A 25 10.13 -1.55 -11.82
C GLN A 25 9.28 -0.69 -12.77
N VAL A 26 9.48 -0.88 -14.08
CA VAL A 26 8.66 -0.22 -15.09
C VAL A 26 7.31 -0.91 -15.15
N PHE A 27 6.27 -0.21 -14.70
CA PHE A 27 4.89 -0.67 -14.81
C PHE A 27 4.19 0.07 -15.94
N PRO A 28 3.75 -0.62 -17.01
CA PRO A 28 2.96 0.02 -18.06
C PRO A 28 1.62 0.48 -17.47
N VAL A 29 1.31 1.78 -17.54
CA VAL A 29 0.02 2.31 -17.09
C VAL A 29 -0.88 2.45 -18.32
N ALA A 30 -2.12 1.94 -18.26
CA ALA A 30 -3.10 2.22 -19.30
C ALA A 30 -3.60 3.68 -19.18
N GLY A 31 -3.35 4.49 -20.21
CA GLY A 31 -3.89 5.85 -20.36
C GLY A 31 -2.92 6.96 -19.91
N ASP A 32 -2.45 7.75 -20.87
CA ASP A 32 -1.38 8.76 -20.71
C ASP A 32 -1.78 9.98 -19.84
N GLU A 33 -3.07 10.26 -19.62
CA GLU A 33 -3.50 11.55 -19.04
C GLU A 33 -3.48 11.62 -17.50
N PHE A 34 -3.44 10.47 -16.79
CA PHE A 34 -3.37 10.41 -15.32
C PHE A 34 -2.16 9.61 -14.83
N GLU A 35 -1.12 9.54 -15.66
CA GLU A 35 0.03 8.67 -15.47
C GLU A 35 0.73 8.94 -14.13
N ASP A 36 0.85 10.21 -13.74
CA ASP A 36 1.67 10.58 -12.60
C ASP A 36 1.07 10.19 -11.25
N ILE A 37 -0.26 10.28 -11.06
CA ILE A 37 -0.91 9.98 -9.77
C ILE A 37 -1.06 8.48 -9.47
N ASN A 38 -0.72 7.61 -10.44
CA ASN A 38 -0.94 6.16 -10.38
C ASN A 38 0.36 5.33 -10.36
N LYS A 39 1.53 5.97 -10.45
CA LYS A 39 2.83 5.28 -10.43
C LYS A 39 3.21 4.84 -9.01
N PRO A 40 3.61 3.56 -8.78
CA PRO A 40 4.01 3.08 -7.45
C PRO A 40 5.13 3.88 -6.79
N LYS A 41 6.01 4.50 -7.59
CA LYS A 41 7.11 5.35 -7.11
C LYS A 41 6.65 6.57 -6.29
N LEU A 42 5.39 7.00 -6.42
CA LEU A 42 4.83 8.08 -5.60
C LEU A 42 4.85 7.77 -4.11
N PHE A 43 4.96 6.50 -3.72
CA PHE A 43 5.21 6.15 -2.32
C PHE A 43 6.46 6.82 -1.76
N ASN A 44 7.49 7.06 -2.60
CA ASN A 44 8.71 7.74 -2.18
C ASN A 44 8.52 9.23 -1.88
N GLU A 45 7.42 9.83 -2.31
CA GLU A 45 7.09 11.24 -2.04
C GLU A 45 6.49 11.44 -0.65
N LEU A 46 5.98 10.37 -0.02
CA LEU A 46 5.55 10.39 1.37
C LEU A 46 6.76 10.58 2.30
N SER A 47 6.56 11.26 3.43
CA SER A 47 7.57 11.30 4.50
C SER A 47 7.84 9.90 5.05
N ALA A 48 9.00 9.68 5.68
CA ALA A 48 9.34 8.39 6.29
C ALA A 48 8.28 7.90 7.31
N ASP A 49 7.57 8.83 7.94
CA ASP A 49 6.54 8.55 8.93
C ASP A 49 5.25 8.10 8.28
N GLU A 50 4.82 8.81 7.24
CA GLU A 50 3.68 8.42 6.40
C GLU A 50 3.93 7.06 5.73
N GLN A 51 5.13 6.83 5.19
CA GLN A 51 5.55 5.54 4.64
C GLN A 51 5.40 4.42 5.69
N ALA A 52 5.91 4.64 6.91
CA ALA A 52 5.83 3.67 8.00
C ALA A 52 4.38 3.43 8.46
N VAL A 53 3.56 4.47 8.57
CA VAL A 53 2.14 4.36 8.96
C VAL A 53 1.36 3.58 7.92
N LEU A 54 1.50 3.93 6.63
CA LEU A 54 0.81 3.27 5.53
C LEU A 54 1.20 1.79 5.41
N VAL A 55 2.51 1.50 5.42
CA VAL A 55 3.01 0.11 5.33
C VAL A 55 2.61 -0.69 6.56
N ASN A 56 2.71 -0.12 7.77
CA ASN A 56 2.26 -0.80 8.98
C ASN A 56 0.76 -1.11 8.89
N TRP A 57 -0.07 -0.16 8.45
CA TRP A 57 -1.50 -0.39 8.26
C TRP A 57 -1.78 -1.55 7.30
N VAL A 58 -1.09 -1.59 6.15
CA VAL A 58 -1.20 -2.70 5.19
C VAL A 58 -0.85 -4.03 5.87
N LEU A 59 0.31 -4.11 6.54
CA LEU A 59 0.83 -5.34 7.14
C LEU A 59 -0.02 -5.86 8.32
N THR A 60 -0.64 -4.97 9.10
CA THR A 60 -1.39 -5.37 10.29
C THR A 60 -2.89 -5.54 10.04
N THR A 61 -3.41 -4.96 8.96
CA THR A 61 -4.86 -4.91 8.69
C THR A 61 -5.27 -5.86 7.57
N LEU A 62 -4.47 -5.91 6.50
CA LEU A 62 -4.77 -6.71 5.32
C LEU A 62 -4.12 -8.09 5.46
N LYS A 63 -4.77 -9.11 4.90
CA LYS A 63 -4.24 -10.49 4.91
C LYS A 63 -3.99 -10.97 3.48
N PRO A 64 -2.74 -11.29 3.09
CA PRO A 64 -2.47 -11.84 1.77
C PRO A 64 -2.99 -13.28 1.66
N ILE A 65 -3.40 -13.67 0.46
CA ILE A 65 -3.88 -15.01 0.11
C ILE A 65 -3.27 -15.46 -1.22
N LYS A 66 -3.41 -16.74 -1.58
CA LYS A 66 -2.84 -17.27 -2.83
C LYS A 66 -3.64 -16.95 -4.09
N THR A 67 -4.90 -16.55 -3.93
CA THR A 67 -5.82 -16.27 -5.03
C THR A 67 -6.18 -14.78 -5.07
N PHE A 68 -6.65 -14.32 -6.21
CA PHE A 68 -7.23 -12.98 -6.32
C PHE A 68 -8.75 -13.09 -6.08
N SER A 69 -9.17 -13.23 -4.82
CA SER A 69 -10.58 -13.42 -4.48
C SER A 69 -11.32 -12.11 -4.16
N SER A 70 -10.59 -11.01 -3.94
CA SER A 70 -11.18 -9.70 -3.70
C SER A 70 -11.35 -8.96 -5.02
N ASN A 71 -12.49 -8.29 -5.17
CA ASN A 71 -12.72 -7.35 -6.28
C ASN A 71 -12.32 -5.92 -5.89
N ARG A 72 -11.75 -5.71 -4.69
CA ARG A 72 -11.33 -4.40 -4.23
C ARG A 72 -10.00 -4.00 -4.87
N SER A 73 -10.03 -2.85 -5.52
CA SER A 73 -8.88 -2.28 -6.19
C SER A 73 -8.03 -1.39 -5.27
N SER A 74 -6.82 -1.05 -5.73
CA SER A 74 -5.93 -0.09 -5.07
C SER A 74 -6.62 1.23 -4.72
N TYR A 75 -7.55 1.68 -5.58
CA TYR A 75 -8.33 2.90 -5.39
C TYR A 75 -9.30 2.79 -4.21
N GLU A 76 -9.99 1.66 -4.07
CA GLU A 76 -10.87 1.45 -2.92
C GLU A 76 -10.07 1.29 -1.63
N ILE A 77 -8.95 0.57 -1.69
CA ILE A 77 -8.08 0.32 -0.53
C ILE A 77 -7.52 1.64 0.02
N LYS A 78 -7.10 2.59 -0.84
CA LYS A 78 -6.64 3.91 -0.36
C LYS A 78 -7.74 4.67 0.38
N HIS A 79 -8.98 4.61 -0.10
CA HIS A 79 -10.11 5.27 0.57
C HIS A 79 -10.45 4.62 1.91
N ILE A 80 -10.26 3.30 2.05
CA ILE A 80 -10.39 2.63 3.34
C ILE A 80 -9.32 3.13 4.31
N PHE A 81 -8.06 3.15 3.88
CA PHE A 81 -6.96 3.66 4.70
C PHE A 81 -7.21 5.09 5.17
N GLU A 82 -7.58 5.99 4.25
CA GLU A 82 -7.86 7.41 4.50
C GLU A 82 -8.92 7.65 5.57
N ARG A 83 -9.87 6.73 5.74
CA ARG A 83 -10.94 6.84 6.74
C ARG A 83 -10.56 6.28 8.11
N THR A 84 -9.44 5.58 8.23
CA THR A 84 -9.01 5.05 9.53
C THR A 84 -8.50 6.17 10.46
N PRO A 85 -8.47 5.96 11.78
CA PRO A 85 -8.04 7.01 12.73
C PRO A 85 -6.61 7.55 12.54
N LEU A 86 -5.72 6.76 11.93
CA LEU A 86 -4.35 7.16 11.58
C LEU A 86 -4.17 7.36 10.07
N GLY A 87 -5.28 7.32 9.33
CA GLY A 87 -5.34 7.52 7.89
C GLY A 87 -5.02 8.97 7.52
N PHE A 88 -4.46 9.13 6.34
CA PHE A 88 -4.24 10.41 5.69
C PHE A 88 -4.39 10.23 4.18
N TYR A 89 -4.56 11.34 3.46
CA TYR A 89 -4.72 11.32 2.01
C TYR A 89 -3.50 10.71 1.33
N VAL A 90 -3.72 9.72 0.46
CA VAL A 90 -2.66 9.13 -0.36
C VAL A 90 -3.11 9.05 -1.81
N LEU A 91 -2.18 9.30 -2.73
CA LEU A 91 -2.41 9.02 -4.14
C LEU A 91 -2.54 7.51 -4.37
N ASN A 92 -3.28 7.12 -5.41
CA ASN A 92 -3.45 5.71 -5.77
C ASN A 92 -2.09 5.02 -6.00
N GLY A 93 -1.14 5.73 -6.63
CA GLY A 93 0.23 5.27 -6.79
C GLY A 93 0.94 4.97 -5.46
N ALA A 94 0.79 5.82 -4.45
CA ALA A 94 1.41 5.59 -3.14
C ALA A 94 0.86 4.34 -2.44
N MET A 95 -0.46 4.10 -2.53
CA MET A 95 -1.06 2.86 -2.03
C MET A 95 -0.53 1.63 -2.79
N LYS A 96 -0.41 1.69 -4.12
CA LYS A 96 0.20 0.61 -4.91
C LYS A 96 1.63 0.31 -4.45
N GLY A 97 2.43 1.35 -4.24
CA GLY A 97 3.80 1.21 -3.75
C GLY A 97 3.88 0.54 -2.37
N ALA A 98 3.03 0.95 -1.43
CA ALA A 98 2.95 0.32 -0.11
C ALA A 98 2.59 -1.17 -0.18
N MET A 99 1.67 -1.55 -1.06
CA MET A 99 1.27 -2.95 -1.26
C MET A 99 2.39 -3.81 -1.85
N LEU A 100 3.15 -3.28 -2.82
CA LEU A 100 4.34 -3.94 -3.36
C LEU A 100 5.41 -4.11 -2.27
N ILE A 101 5.69 -3.05 -1.51
CA ILE A 101 6.62 -3.11 -0.36
C ILE A 101 6.13 -4.16 0.65
N ALA A 102 4.84 -4.25 0.93
CA ALA A 102 4.29 -5.26 1.83
C ALA A 102 4.34 -6.70 1.27
N GLY A 103 4.68 -6.88 -0.01
CA GLY A 103 4.85 -8.19 -0.65
C GLY A 103 3.57 -8.77 -1.25
N TYR A 104 2.56 -7.94 -1.51
CA TYR A 104 1.36 -8.37 -2.22
C TYR A 104 1.63 -8.56 -3.71
N GLN A 105 0.93 -9.53 -4.30
CA GLN A 105 0.93 -9.80 -5.73
C GLN A 105 -0.18 -9.03 -6.41
N ILE A 106 0.07 -8.62 -7.64
CA ILE A 106 -0.87 -7.91 -8.52
C ILE A 106 -1.44 -8.85 -9.57
N ARG A 107 -2.72 -8.71 -9.89
CA ARG A 107 -3.37 -9.52 -10.93
C ARG A 107 -2.93 -9.08 -12.33
N ASN A 108 -2.86 -7.76 -12.54
CA ASN A 108 -2.59 -7.14 -13.83
C ASN A 108 -2.01 -5.74 -13.62
N GLU A 109 -0.71 -5.56 -13.88
CA GLU A 109 -0.01 -4.29 -13.73
C GLU A 109 -0.47 -3.20 -14.71
N LYS A 110 -1.12 -3.57 -15.81
CA LYS A 110 -1.58 -2.64 -16.86
C LYS A 110 -2.81 -1.83 -16.44
N GLU A 111 -3.49 -2.23 -15.39
CA GLU A 111 -4.69 -1.54 -14.90
C GLU A 111 -4.34 -0.24 -14.14
N ILE A 112 -5.17 0.80 -14.29
CA ILE A 112 -5.07 2.00 -13.46
C ILE A 112 -5.33 1.64 -11.98
N ASN A 113 -6.30 0.77 -11.73
CA ASN A 113 -6.72 0.37 -10.39
C ASN A 113 -6.32 -1.10 -10.17
N TRP A 114 -5.22 -1.35 -9.47
CA TRP A 114 -4.67 -2.70 -9.34
C TRP A 114 -5.49 -3.56 -8.39
N THR A 115 -5.72 -4.81 -8.79
CA THR A 115 -6.26 -5.84 -7.90
C THR A 115 -5.13 -6.62 -7.25
N PHE A 116 -5.15 -6.73 -5.91
CA PHE A 116 -4.16 -7.46 -5.13
C PHE A 116 -4.70 -8.78 -4.57
N ASN A 117 -3.80 -9.70 -4.22
CA ASN A 117 -4.13 -10.99 -3.60
C ASN A 117 -4.52 -10.87 -2.11
N ILE A 118 -5.61 -10.16 -1.81
CA ILE A 118 -6.07 -9.87 -0.45
C ILE A 118 -7.29 -10.74 -0.08
N SER A 119 -7.35 -11.18 1.17
CA SER A 119 -8.55 -11.80 1.75
C SER A 119 -9.70 -10.80 1.84
N GLU A 120 -10.83 -11.10 1.19
CA GLU A 120 -12.06 -10.29 1.25
C GLU A 120 -12.53 -10.04 2.69
N ARG A 121 -12.33 -11.03 3.58
CA ARG A 121 -12.64 -10.89 5.01
C ARG A 121 -11.81 -9.80 5.68
N SER A 122 -10.51 -9.74 5.40
CA SER A 122 -9.63 -8.71 6.00
C SER A 122 -9.99 -7.31 5.53
N ILE A 123 -10.35 -7.18 4.25
CA ILE A 123 -10.72 -5.91 3.64
C ILE A 123 -12.08 -5.42 4.14
N SER A 124 -13.05 -6.33 4.25
CA SER A 124 -14.38 -6.03 4.79
C SER A 124 -14.30 -5.59 6.25
N ARG A 125 -13.42 -6.21 7.04
CA ARG A 125 -13.14 -5.78 8.41
C ARG A 125 -12.50 -4.40 8.46
N ALA A 126 -11.54 -4.12 7.57
CA ALA A 126 -10.91 -2.80 7.49
C ALA A 126 -11.95 -1.70 7.18
N TYR A 127 -12.89 -1.98 6.27
CA TYR A 127 -13.98 -1.06 5.92
C TYR A 127 -14.93 -0.77 7.09
N GLN A 128 -15.14 -1.72 8.01
CA GLN A 128 -16.01 -1.52 9.17
C GLN A 128 -15.35 -0.70 10.30
N LEU A 129 -14.02 -0.53 10.24
CA LEU A 129 -13.22 0.14 11.29
C LEU A 129 -12.85 1.59 10.94
N GLY A 130 -13.08 2.03 9.71
CA GLY A 130 -12.92 3.42 9.26
C GLY A 130 -14.25 3.98 8.82
#